data_AF-A3UK10-F1
#
_entry.id   AF-A3UK10-F1
#
_cell.length_a   1.000
_cell.length_b   1.000
_cell.length_c   1.000
_cell.angle_alpha   90.00
_cell.angle_beta   90.00
_cell.angle_gamma   90.00
#
_symmetry.space_group_name_H-M   'P 1'
#
loop_
_entity.id
_entity.type
_entity.pdbx_description
1 polymer ?
#
loop_
_entity_poly.entity_id
_entity_poly.type
_entity_poly.pdbx_seq_one_letter_code
_entity_poly.pdbx_strand_id
1 'polypeptide(L)'
;MGLMSLVVLTTQAQAQDQRAARSEEVLLTELTHDASDLRLDADHREIRIPFTIAPSADPQAIELLMNAIPDSAHSDGHIEAFVNRSRAVVLQPRAEPFEARFSLYSDDLRAGDNTLILRLVDPGEDGWTISAQASRLRIAAAPPHGYSGLSEVEAALNADFAAPRRVHIDAREAGEDELAVAALIAQGLALRMGEAPILVSDAEVAEMVVTAHVRGAGAPAIDLTGPSEVRLSAASPAALIASARLFAARSMQAHTVRFDMAAALNAPRLVRTPPASTGDTHALAGLASMGAPFGLDQGGRAAVVIAGEDEDQRNAALSVIARAGLASGSAWLYAWFGDDINAAPERYDLMVLGPQEALDPRLLAAAPVEVRAAANAAANRAPQRRRYYGSTAYAADPTERDARITGVAALFDTPEGRQVALFTAPDGADFARAAKRLARSELWSELDGRAALWDAANVTHFGPSSAPRFSAEWISGQLRAHDEWFALGAFSLAVLLLLGSINVNRTSRRRA
;
A
#
# COMPACT_ATOMS: atom_id res chain seq x y z
N MET A 1 -34.88 6.61 -65.78
CA MET A 1 -34.00 5.43 -65.55
C MET A 1 -32.74 5.91 -64.83
N GLY A 2 -32.41 5.28 -63.70
CA GLY A 2 -31.08 5.34 -63.06
C GLY A 2 -30.88 6.44 -62.02
N LEU A 3 -31.32 6.21 -60.78
CA LEU A 3 -30.82 6.90 -59.59
C LEU A 3 -29.97 5.89 -58.80
N MET A 4 -28.66 6.14 -58.73
CA MET A 4 -27.68 5.36 -57.98
C MET A 4 -27.86 5.62 -56.47
N SER A 5 -28.06 4.54 -55.71
CA SER A 5 -27.94 4.53 -54.26
C SER A 5 -26.47 4.62 -53.85
N LEU A 6 -26.11 5.70 -53.15
CA LEU A 6 -24.85 5.78 -52.40
C LEU A 6 -25.12 5.30 -50.97
N VAL A 7 -24.69 4.07 -50.66
CA VAL A 7 -24.66 3.57 -49.28
C VAL A 7 -23.42 4.17 -48.62
N VAL A 8 -23.63 5.13 -47.73
CA VAL A 8 -22.57 5.64 -46.84
C VAL A 8 -22.43 4.64 -45.70
N LEU A 9 -21.40 3.81 -45.77
CA LEU A 9 -20.91 3.01 -44.65
C LEU A 9 -20.29 3.97 -43.64
N THR A 10 -21.04 4.34 -42.61
CA THR A 10 -20.49 4.96 -41.40
C THR A 10 -19.75 3.88 -40.61
N THR A 11 -18.45 3.74 -40.86
CA THR A 11 -17.53 3.10 -39.92
C THR A 11 -17.46 3.97 -38.67
N GLN A 12 -18.36 3.73 -37.72
CA GLN A 12 -18.11 4.08 -36.31
C GLN A 12 -16.94 3.22 -35.87
N ALA A 13 -15.73 3.79 -35.92
CA ALA A 13 -14.61 3.30 -35.16
C ALA A 13 -15.04 3.39 -33.69
N GLN A 14 -15.46 2.26 -33.12
CA GLN A 14 -15.38 2.05 -31.68
C GLN A 14 -13.89 2.24 -31.35
N ALA A 15 -13.54 3.43 -30.86
CA ALA A 15 -12.33 3.58 -30.07
C ALA A 15 -12.56 2.69 -28.84
N GLN A 16 -12.15 1.42 -28.93
CA GLN A 16 -11.98 0.59 -27.74
C GLN A 16 -10.96 1.35 -26.90
N ASP A 17 -11.41 1.87 -25.78
CA ASP A 17 -10.59 2.51 -24.76
C ASP A 17 -9.74 1.41 -24.10
N GLN A 18 -8.81 0.84 -24.87
CA GLN A 18 -7.91 -0.22 -24.45
C GLN A 18 -6.93 0.38 -23.45
N ARG A 19 -7.30 0.31 -22.17
CA ARG A 19 -6.36 0.56 -21.08
C ARG A 19 -5.20 -0.42 -21.23
N ALA A 20 -3.98 0.12 -21.27
CA ALA A 20 -2.79 -0.71 -21.42
C ALA A 20 -2.65 -1.70 -20.25
N ALA A 21 -2.19 -2.91 -20.55
CA ALA A 21 -1.95 -3.91 -19.52
C ALA A 21 -0.88 -3.43 -18.52
N ARG A 22 -1.17 -3.63 -17.24
CA ARG A 22 -0.27 -3.34 -16.12
C ARG A 22 0.36 -4.64 -15.67
N SER A 23 1.67 -4.63 -15.47
CA SER A 23 2.41 -5.73 -14.86
C SER A 23 2.51 -5.50 -13.36
N GLU A 24 2.03 -6.45 -12.57
CA GLU A 24 2.00 -6.42 -11.12
C GLU A 24 2.74 -7.63 -10.56
N GLU A 25 3.53 -7.41 -9.51
CA GLU A 25 4.29 -8.44 -8.80
C GLU A 25 3.78 -8.53 -7.37
N VAL A 26 3.52 -9.75 -6.91
CA VAL A 26 3.03 -10.07 -5.56
C VAL A 26 3.90 -11.18 -4.98
N LEU A 27 4.28 -11.05 -3.70
CA LEU A 27 5.04 -12.09 -2.99
C LEU A 27 4.16 -13.32 -2.73
N LEU A 28 4.73 -14.52 -2.78
CA LEU A 28 3.93 -15.72 -2.53
C LEU A 28 3.39 -15.75 -1.09
N THR A 29 4.08 -15.16 -0.11
CA THR A 29 3.57 -15.01 1.26
C THR A 29 2.27 -14.24 1.37
N GLU A 30 2.01 -13.31 0.44
CA GLU A 30 0.74 -12.55 0.43
C GLU A 30 -0.42 -13.42 -0.08
N LEU A 31 -0.13 -14.40 -0.94
CA LEU A 31 -1.13 -15.31 -1.52
C LEU A 31 -1.41 -16.53 -0.63
N THR A 32 -0.41 -17.05 0.06
CA THR A 32 -0.53 -18.31 0.80
C THR A 32 -1.14 -18.18 2.20
N HIS A 33 -1.42 -16.97 2.69
CA HIS A 33 -1.96 -16.64 4.02
C HIS A 33 -1.11 -17.12 5.22
N ASP A 34 -0.25 -18.13 5.02
CA ASP A 34 0.79 -18.58 5.93
C ASP A 34 2.16 -18.10 5.42
N ALA A 35 2.89 -17.39 6.28
CA ALA A 35 4.24 -16.87 6.01
C ALA A 35 5.34 -17.94 6.09
N SER A 36 4.99 -19.22 5.96
CA SER A 36 5.90 -20.36 6.06
C SER A 36 6.48 -20.73 4.70
N ASP A 37 7.69 -21.28 4.73
CA ASP A 37 8.28 -21.89 3.54
C ASP A 37 7.42 -23.06 3.03
N LEU A 38 7.37 -23.19 1.71
CA LEU A 38 6.52 -24.11 0.97
C LEU A 38 7.33 -25.36 0.59
N ARG A 39 6.98 -26.52 1.15
CA ARG A 39 7.77 -27.75 0.97
C ARG A 39 7.21 -28.64 -0.13
N LEU A 40 8.09 -29.05 -1.07
CA LEU A 40 7.83 -30.05 -2.11
C LEU A 40 8.68 -31.29 -1.86
N ASP A 41 8.08 -32.38 -1.42
CA ASP A 41 8.78 -33.65 -1.18
C ASP A 41 7.93 -34.85 -1.65
N ALA A 42 8.39 -36.07 -1.37
CA ALA A 42 7.68 -37.29 -1.78
C ALA A 42 6.27 -37.42 -1.17
N ASP A 43 6.04 -36.80 -0.01
CA ASP A 43 4.76 -36.78 0.72
C ASP A 43 3.89 -35.56 0.32
N HIS A 44 4.52 -34.44 -0.02
CA HIS A 44 3.91 -33.17 -0.43
C HIS A 44 4.30 -32.84 -1.87
N ARG A 45 3.88 -33.67 -2.81
CA ARG A 45 4.30 -33.55 -4.22
C ARG A 45 3.68 -32.37 -4.97
N GLU A 46 2.68 -31.69 -4.41
CA GLU A 46 1.97 -30.61 -5.07
C GLU A 46 1.60 -29.50 -4.09
N ILE A 47 1.86 -28.26 -4.49
CA ILE A 47 1.47 -27.03 -3.79
C ILE A 47 0.53 -26.25 -4.69
N ARG A 48 -0.58 -25.80 -4.12
CA ARG A 48 -1.64 -25.06 -4.82
C ARG A 48 -1.77 -23.69 -4.17
N ILE A 49 -1.43 -22.65 -4.92
CA ILE A 49 -1.44 -21.26 -4.45
C ILE A 49 -2.60 -20.56 -5.15
N PRO A 50 -3.73 -20.31 -4.45
CA PRO A 50 -4.84 -19.57 -5.03
C PRO A 50 -4.44 -18.10 -5.22
N PHE A 51 -4.95 -17.49 -6.27
CA PHE A 51 -4.88 -16.05 -6.48
C PHE A 51 -6.06 -15.58 -7.32
N THR A 52 -6.34 -14.29 -7.26
CA THR A 52 -7.48 -13.66 -7.91
C THR A 52 -7.03 -12.53 -8.82
N ILE A 53 -7.60 -12.49 -10.03
CA ILE A 53 -7.47 -11.36 -10.95
C ILE A 53 -8.81 -10.61 -10.91
N ALA A 54 -8.78 -9.28 -10.87
CA ALA A 54 -10.00 -8.47 -10.82
C ALA A 54 -11.03 -8.95 -11.88
N PRO A 55 -12.31 -9.10 -11.51
CA PRO A 55 -13.36 -9.45 -12.47
C PRO A 55 -13.36 -8.50 -13.67
N SER A 56 -13.67 -9.04 -14.84
CA SER A 56 -13.70 -8.30 -16.11
C SER A 56 -12.36 -7.67 -16.56
N ALA A 57 -11.25 -7.95 -15.87
CA ALA A 57 -9.91 -7.65 -16.37
C ALA A 57 -9.51 -8.63 -17.49
N ASP A 58 -8.61 -8.22 -18.37
CA ASP A 58 -8.07 -9.05 -19.46
C ASP A 58 -6.64 -9.50 -19.11
N PRO A 59 -6.46 -10.76 -18.65
CA PRO A 59 -5.13 -11.27 -18.31
C PRO A 59 -4.33 -11.66 -19.56
N GLN A 60 -3.09 -11.18 -19.65
CA GLN A 60 -2.27 -11.30 -20.86
C GLN A 60 -1.02 -12.16 -20.66
N ALA A 61 -0.36 -12.06 -19.50
CA ALA A 61 0.86 -12.82 -19.23
C ALA A 61 1.00 -13.16 -17.74
N ILE A 62 1.76 -14.22 -17.47
CA ILE A 62 2.07 -14.67 -16.12
C ILE A 62 3.51 -15.20 -16.05
N GLU A 63 4.23 -14.81 -15.01
CA GLU A 63 5.58 -15.28 -14.72
C GLU A 63 5.74 -15.58 -13.23
N LEU A 64 6.49 -16.63 -12.93
CA LEU A 64 6.87 -16.98 -11.56
C LEU A 64 8.38 -16.80 -11.40
N LEU A 65 8.80 -15.98 -10.45
CA LEU A 65 10.16 -15.96 -9.93
C LEU A 65 10.19 -16.81 -8.66
N MET A 66 10.85 -17.95 -8.71
CA MET A 66 10.87 -18.93 -7.61
C MET A 66 12.28 -19.02 -7.01
N ASN A 67 12.36 -18.88 -5.69
CA ASN A 67 13.56 -19.11 -4.90
C ASN A 67 13.39 -20.40 -4.09
N ALA A 68 14.28 -21.37 -4.29
CA ALA A 68 14.20 -22.68 -3.65
C ALA A 68 15.57 -23.16 -3.15
N ILE A 69 15.54 -23.93 -2.07
CA ILE A 69 16.71 -24.51 -1.40
C ILE A 69 16.48 -26.03 -1.35
N PRO A 70 17.48 -26.86 -1.70
CA PRO A 70 17.37 -28.30 -1.53
C PRO A 70 17.36 -28.66 -0.04
N ASP A 71 16.54 -29.63 0.36
CA ASP A 71 16.53 -30.12 1.73
C ASP A 71 17.83 -30.90 2.05
N SER A 72 18.41 -31.55 1.05
CA SER A 72 19.71 -32.24 1.13
C SER A 72 20.42 -32.37 -0.22
N ALA A 73 21.62 -32.95 -0.23
CA ALA A 73 22.35 -33.29 -1.46
C ALA A 73 21.66 -34.36 -2.34
N HIS A 74 20.63 -35.04 -1.81
CA HIS A 74 19.81 -36.04 -2.52
C HIS A 74 18.46 -35.47 -2.98
N SER A 75 18.29 -34.15 -2.93
CA SER A 75 17.12 -33.47 -3.50
C SER A 75 17.21 -33.55 -5.03
N ASP A 76 16.42 -34.44 -5.62
CA ASP A 76 16.35 -34.69 -7.05
C ASP A 76 14.90 -34.62 -7.54
N GLY A 77 14.70 -34.71 -8.85
CA GLY A 77 13.40 -34.68 -9.50
C GLY A 77 13.19 -33.43 -10.36
N HIS A 78 11.99 -33.36 -10.94
CA HIS A 78 11.59 -32.28 -11.82
C HIS A 78 10.52 -31.42 -11.14
N ILE A 79 10.75 -30.11 -11.10
CA ILE A 79 9.74 -29.16 -10.63
C ILE A 79 8.95 -28.66 -11.84
N GLU A 80 7.66 -28.96 -11.86
CA GLU A 80 6.70 -28.44 -12.82
C GLU A 80 5.97 -27.24 -12.21
N ALA A 81 5.84 -26.16 -12.98
CA ALA A 81 5.01 -25.00 -12.65
C ALA A 81 3.98 -24.75 -13.76
N PHE A 82 2.72 -24.57 -13.40
CA PHE A 82 1.63 -24.22 -14.31
C PHE A 82 0.49 -23.52 -13.58
N VAL A 83 -0.43 -22.93 -14.33
CA VAL A 83 -1.58 -22.22 -13.79
C VAL A 83 -2.85 -22.87 -14.29
N ASN A 84 -3.79 -23.12 -13.39
CA ASN A 84 -5.06 -23.77 -13.67
C ASN A 84 -4.86 -25.14 -14.36
N ARG A 85 -5.09 -25.20 -15.67
CA ARG A 85 -4.95 -26.41 -16.51
C ARG A 85 -3.95 -26.20 -17.66
N SER A 86 -3.18 -25.12 -17.61
CA SER A 86 -2.24 -24.79 -18.67
C SER A 86 -1.09 -25.78 -18.71
N ARG A 87 -0.33 -25.73 -19.80
CA ARG A 87 0.85 -26.58 -19.97
C ARG A 87 1.90 -26.29 -18.88
N ALA A 88 2.50 -27.36 -18.35
CA ALA A 88 3.61 -27.27 -17.41
C ALA A 88 4.90 -26.76 -18.05
N VAL A 89 5.56 -25.85 -17.34
CA VAL A 89 6.97 -25.49 -17.55
C VAL A 89 7.78 -26.30 -16.56
N VAL A 90 8.75 -27.06 -17.06
CA VAL A 90 9.53 -28.02 -16.27
C VAL A 90 10.94 -27.49 -16.04
N LEU A 91 11.39 -27.55 -14.79
CA LEU A 91 12.76 -27.28 -14.37
C LEU A 91 13.36 -28.55 -13.76
N GLN A 92 14.57 -28.91 -14.17
CA GLN A 92 15.36 -29.94 -13.50
C GLN A 92 16.50 -29.26 -12.73
N PRO A 93 16.28 -28.88 -11.47
CA PRO A 93 17.32 -28.24 -10.67
C PRO A 93 18.42 -29.23 -10.28
N ARG A 94 19.63 -28.71 -10.04
CA ARG A 94 20.68 -29.43 -9.31
C ARG A 94 20.48 -29.18 -7.83
N ALA A 95 20.87 -30.11 -6.95
CA ALA A 95 20.78 -30.02 -5.49
C ALA A 95 21.65 -28.89 -4.87
N GLU A 96 21.41 -27.65 -5.29
CA GLU A 96 22.02 -26.40 -4.86
C GLU A 96 20.91 -25.33 -4.78
N PRO A 97 21.01 -24.33 -3.89
CA PRO A 97 20.07 -23.22 -3.85
C PRO A 97 19.99 -22.49 -5.19
N PHE A 98 18.79 -22.11 -5.63
CA PHE A 98 18.61 -21.45 -6.91
C PHE A 98 17.46 -20.43 -6.92
N GLU A 99 17.57 -19.49 -7.86
CA GLU A 99 16.49 -18.63 -8.31
C GLU A 99 16.17 -18.99 -9.77
N ALA A 100 14.90 -19.26 -10.08
CA ALA A 100 14.46 -19.58 -11.42
C ALA A 100 13.26 -18.73 -11.85
N ARG A 101 13.26 -18.31 -13.11
CA ARG A 101 12.13 -17.60 -13.73
C ARG A 101 11.38 -18.53 -14.68
N PHE A 102 10.10 -18.74 -14.39
CA PHE A 102 9.19 -19.51 -15.24
C PHE A 102 8.27 -18.54 -15.99
N SER A 103 8.38 -18.53 -17.33
CA SER A 103 7.37 -17.88 -18.19
C SER A 103 6.23 -18.87 -18.41
N LEU A 104 5.17 -18.75 -17.62
CA LEU A 104 4.05 -19.69 -17.61
C LEU A 104 3.10 -19.40 -18.78
N TYR A 105 2.40 -20.44 -19.24
CA TYR A 105 1.39 -20.30 -20.30
C TYR A 105 0.14 -19.61 -19.75
N SER A 106 -0.30 -18.53 -20.41
CA SER A 106 -1.49 -17.73 -20.03
C SER A 106 -2.81 -18.23 -20.64
N ASP A 107 -2.79 -19.31 -21.44
CA ASP A 107 -3.96 -19.79 -22.18
C ASP A 107 -5.19 -20.12 -21.30
N ASP A 108 -4.95 -20.57 -20.06
CA ASP A 108 -6.00 -20.88 -19.07
C ASP A 108 -6.13 -19.81 -17.97
N LEU A 109 -5.41 -18.69 -18.09
CA LEU A 109 -5.51 -17.57 -17.15
C LEU A 109 -6.85 -16.86 -17.38
N ARG A 110 -7.57 -16.54 -16.30
CA ARG A 110 -8.92 -15.96 -16.39
C ARG A 110 -9.12 -14.84 -15.36
N ALA A 111 -10.06 -13.94 -15.63
CA ALA A 111 -10.56 -13.05 -14.58
C ALA A 111 -11.20 -13.86 -13.44
N GLY A 112 -11.09 -13.37 -12.20
CA GLY A 112 -11.52 -14.07 -11.00
C GLY A 112 -10.49 -15.09 -10.51
N ASP A 113 -10.98 -16.24 -10.03
CA ASP A 113 -10.17 -17.23 -9.31
C ASP A 113 -9.23 -18.02 -10.23
N ASN A 114 -7.97 -18.09 -9.85
CA ASN A 114 -6.93 -18.89 -10.48
C ASN A 114 -6.14 -19.67 -9.43
N THR A 115 -5.35 -20.64 -9.87
CA THR A 115 -4.47 -21.41 -8.99
C THR A 115 -3.14 -21.64 -9.69
N LEU A 116 -2.06 -21.16 -9.08
CA LEU A 116 -0.70 -21.56 -9.43
C LEU A 116 -0.43 -22.93 -8.79
N ILE A 117 0.06 -23.87 -9.59
CA ILE A 117 0.37 -25.23 -9.16
C ILE A 117 1.86 -25.46 -9.35
N LEU A 118 2.53 -25.83 -8.26
CA LEU A 118 3.91 -26.31 -8.25
C LEU A 118 3.89 -27.80 -7.93
N ARG A 119 4.54 -28.62 -8.75
CA ARG A 119 4.52 -30.06 -8.60
C ARG A 119 5.92 -30.65 -8.73
N LEU A 120 6.25 -31.59 -7.84
CA LEU A 120 7.46 -32.39 -7.93
C LEU A 120 7.15 -33.74 -8.60
N VAL A 121 7.83 -33.99 -9.71
CA VAL A 121 7.74 -35.23 -10.50
C VAL A 121 9.04 -36.01 -10.33
N ASP A 122 8.91 -37.34 -10.22
CA ASP A 122 10.01 -38.26 -9.94
C ASP A 122 10.88 -37.80 -8.75
N PRO A 123 10.26 -37.60 -7.56
CA PRO A 123 10.99 -37.07 -6.40
C PRO A 123 12.14 -37.99 -6.00
N GLY A 124 13.26 -37.38 -5.61
CA GLY A 124 14.36 -38.06 -4.95
C GLY A 124 14.00 -38.55 -3.54
N GLU A 125 15.04 -38.85 -2.73
CA GLU A 125 14.84 -39.20 -1.31
C GLU A 125 14.35 -38.00 -0.49
N ASP A 126 14.84 -36.80 -0.84
CA ASP A 126 14.53 -35.53 -0.18
C ASP A 126 13.88 -34.54 -1.15
N GLY A 127 13.37 -33.43 -0.60
CA GLY A 127 12.58 -32.45 -1.32
C GLY A 127 13.23 -31.08 -1.49
N TRP A 128 12.38 -30.11 -1.83
CA TRP A 128 12.72 -28.72 -2.03
C TRP A 128 11.91 -27.84 -1.08
N THR A 129 12.59 -26.93 -0.42
CA THR A 129 11.95 -25.86 0.34
C THR A 129 11.93 -24.59 -0.51
N ILE A 130 10.73 -24.15 -0.90
CA ILE A 130 10.50 -22.92 -1.65
C ILE A 130 10.27 -21.78 -0.67
N SER A 131 11.10 -20.74 -0.75
CA SER A 131 10.95 -19.56 0.09
C SER A 131 9.82 -18.68 -0.46
N ALA A 132 8.68 -18.64 0.23
CA ALA A 132 7.55 -17.81 -0.16
C ALA A 132 7.88 -16.31 -0.08
N GLN A 133 8.77 -15.93 0.85
CA GLN A 133 9.20 -14.54 1.09
C GLN A 133 10.17 -14.03 0.01
N ALA A 134 10.87 -14.92 -0.68
CA ALA A 134 11.76 -14.60 -1.78
C ALA A 134 11.17 -14.90 -3.16
N SER A 135 10.01 -15.57 -3.22
CA SER A 135 9.34 -15.94 -4.47
C SER A 135 8.21 -14.96 -4.80
N ARG A 136 8.01 -14.69 -6.09
CA ARG A 136 7.03 -13.70 -6.57
C ARG A 136 6.26 -14.22 -7.78
N LEU A 137 4.96 -13.94 -7.80
CA LEU A 137 4.11 -14.13 -8.96
C LEU A 137 3.92 -12.77 -9.64
N ARG A 138 4.14 -12.74 -10.95
CA ARG A 138 3.93 -11.57 -11.80
C ARG A 138 2.81 -11.82 -12.78
N ILE A 139 1.86 -10.90 -12.85
CA ILE A 139 0.75 -10.96 -13.81
C ILE A 139 0.68 -9.65 -14.58
N ALA A 140 0.59 -9.74 -15.91
CA ALA A 140 0.22 -8.63 -16.76
C ALA A 140 -1.26 -8.75 -17.14
N ALA A 141 -2.06 -7.76 -16.77
CA ALA A 141 -3.48 -7.72 -17.11
C ALA A 141 -3.93 -6.29 -17.43
N ALA A 142 -4.82 -6.14 -18.41
CA ALA A 142 -5.51 -4.89 -18.65
C ALA A 142 -6.61 -4.70 -17.60
N PRO A 143 -6.69 -3.52 -16.94
CA PRO A 143 -7.72 -3.24 -15.95
C PRO A 143 -9.13 -3.39 -16.54
N PRO A 144 -10.14 -3.68 -15.70
CA PRO A 144 -11.52 -3.79 -16.16
C PRO A 144 -12.01 -2.49 -16.80
N HIS A 145 -12.82 -2.63 -17.86
CA HIS A 145 -13.54 -1.50 -18.49
C HIS A 145 -14.75 -1.02 -17.67
N GLY A 146 -15.11 -1.77 -16.62
CA GLY A 146 -16.23 -1.48 -15.76
C GLY A 146 -16.71 -2.73 -15.02
N TYR A 147 -17.71 -2.51 -14.17
CA TYR A 147 -18.32 -3.52 -13.32
C TYR A 147 -19.81 -3.60 -13.63
N SER A 148 -20.36 -4.81 -13.59
CA SER A 148 -21.78 -5.09 -13.80
C SER A 148 -22.61 -5.02 -12.52
N GLY A 149 -21.96 -5.03 -11.35
CA GLY A 149 -22.63 -4.88 -10.06
C GLY A 149 -21.70 -4.60 -8.88
N LEU A 150 -22.27 -4.20 -7.74
CA LEU A 150 -21.55 -3.91 -6.50
C LEU A 150 -20.79 -5.13 -5.96
N SER A 151 -21.29 -6.35 -6.17
CA SER A 151 -20.57 -7.58 -5.84
C SER A 151 -19.28 -7.74 -6.65
N GLU A 152 -19.30 -7.28 -7.91
CA GLU A 152 -18.12 -7.30 -8.77
C GLU A 152 -17.13 -6.20 -8.38
N VAL A 153 -17.61 -5.03 -7.97
CA VAL A 153 -16.79 -3.97 -7.37
C VAL A 153 -16.09 -4.48 -6.10
N GLU A 154 -16.81 -5.15 -5.21
CA GLU A 154 -16.23 -5.77 -4.00
C GLU A 154 -15.15 -6.79 -4.35
N ALA A 155 -15.43 -7.70 -5.29
CA ALA A 155 -14.47 -8.69 -5.73
C ALA A 155 -13.25 -8.07 -6.43
N ALA A 156 -13.43 -7.00 -7.20
CA ALA A 156 -12.35 -6.28 -7.86
C ALA A 156 -11.46 -5.52 -6.86
N LEU A 157 -12.05 -4.86 -5.86
CA LEU A 157 -11.30 -4.17 -4.83
C LEU A 157 -10.47 -5.14 -4.00
N ASN A 158 -10.96 -6.36 -3.74
CA ASN A 158 -10.25 -7.39 -2.97
C ASN A 158 -9.37 -8.33 -3.83
N ALA A 159 -9.20 -8.07 -5.13
CA ALA A 159 -8.42 -8.93 -6.00
C ALA A 159 -6.90 -8.74 -5.79
N ASP A 160 -6.12 -9.81 -5.93
CA ASP A 160 -4.66 -9.77 -5.78
C ASP A 160 -3.98 -9.02 -6.95
N PHE A 161 -4.56 -9.14 -8.15
CA PHE A 161 -4.03 -8.54 -9.37
C PHE A 161 -5.09 -7.73 -10.11
N ALA A 162 -4.66 -6.67 -10.80
CA ALA A 162 -5.52 -5.79 -11.60
C ALA A 162 -6.63 -5.08 -10.80
N ALA A 163 -6.52 -5.04 -9.47
CA ALA A 163 -7.42 -4.27 -8.62
C ALA A 163 -7.36 -2.77 -8.98
N PRO A 164 -8.49 -2.04 -8.85
CA PRO A 164 -8.51 -0.61 -9.06
C PRO A 164 -7.70 0.09 -7.96
N ARG A 165 -6.58 0.73 -8.33
CA ARG A 165 -5.67 1.36 -7.34
C ARG A 165 -5.92 2.86 -7.18
N ARG A 166 -6.19 3.53 -8.30
CA ARG A 166 -6.39 4.99 -8.36
C ARG A 166 -7.86 5.30 -8.17
N VAL A 167 -8.20 5.94 -7.06
CA VAL A 167 -9.58 6.26 -6.71
C VAL A 167 -9.74 7.76 -6.54
N HIS A 168 -10.76 8.33 -7.19
CA HIS A 168 -11.20 9.69 -6.92
C HIS A 168 -12.39 9.66 -5.96
N ILE A 169 -12.38 10.53 -4.95
CA ILE A 169 -13.46 10.67 -3.98
C ILE A 169 -14.02 12.09 -4.11
N ASP A 170 -15.30 12.20 -4.47
CA ASP A 170 -16.02 13.47 -4.46
C ASP A 170 -17.08 13.45 -3.36
N ALA A 171 -16.81 14.12 -2.24
CA ALA A 171 -17.70 14.20 -1.10
C ALA A 171 -18.36 15.59 -0.93
N ARG A 172 -18.20 16.51 -1.90
CA ARG A 172 -18.53 17.93 -1.74
C ARG A 172 -20.00 18.21 -1.40
N GLU A 173 -20.91 17.37 -1.91
CA GLU A 173 -22.34 17.52 -1.61
C GLU A 173 -22.71 17.24 -0.14
N ALA A 174 -21.79 16.69 0.67
CA ALA A 174 -21.99 16.52 2.11
C ALA A 174 -21.85 17.82 2.92
N GLY A 175 -21.33 18.91 2.34
CA GLY A 175 -21.21 20.19 3.01
C GLY A 175 -20.28 20.12 4.23
N GLU A 176 -20.79 20.46 5.42
CA GLU A 176 -20.00 20.46 6.67
C GLU A 176 -19.43 19.06 7.00
N ASP A 177 -20.07 17.98 6.54
CA ASP A 177 -19.63 16.60 6.77
C ASP A 177 -18.68 16.08 5.66
N GLU A 178 -18.21 16.91 4.71
CA GLU A 178 -17.37 16.49 3.57
C GLU A 178 -16.17 15.66 4.01
N LEU A 179 -15.40 16.15 4.99
CA LEU A 179 -14.20 15.45 5.47
C LEU A 179 -14.54 14.12 6.13
N ALA A 180 -15.63 14.07 6.91
CA ALA A 180 -16.08 12.85 7.56
C ALA A 180 -16.54 11.81 6.54
N VAL A 181 -17.29 12.22 5.52
CA VAL A 181 -17.74 11.35 4.43
C VAL A 181 -16.55 10.85 3.62
N ALA A 182 -15.61 11.72 3.23
CA ALA A 182 -14.41 11.34 2.49
C ALA A 182 -13.52 10.37 3.29
N ALA A 183 -13.31 10.62 4.59
CA ALA A 183 -12.53 9.75 5.46
C ALA A 183 -13.14 8.36 5.61
N LEU A 184 -14.47 8.26 5.75
CA LEU A 184 -15.17 6.97 5.81
C LEU A 184 -15.11 6.23 4.47
N ILE A 185 -15.22 6.93 3.34
CA ILE A 185 -15.03 6.32 2.01
C ILE A 185 -13.61 5.78 1.89
N ALA A 186 -12.59 6.57 2.22
CA ALA A 186 -11.18 6.15 2.15
C ALA A 186 -10.89 4.92 3.02
N GLN A 187 -11.39 4.89 4.26
CA GLN A 187 -11.27 3.72 5.14
C GLN A 187 -12.04 2.51 4.62
N GLY A 188 -13.26 2.71 4.11
CA GLY A 188 -14.05 1.64 3.50
C GLY A 188 -13.37 1.03 2.27
N LEU A 189 -12.69 1.84 1.46
CA LEU A 189 -11.87 1.37 0.35
C LEU A 189 -10.67 0.55 0.86
N ALA A 190 -9.92 1.08 1.84
CA ALA A 190 -8.76 0.37 2.37
C ALA A 190 -9.10 -0.98 2.99
N LEU A 191 -10.23 -1.08 3.70
CA LEU A 191 -10.69 -2.34 4.27
C LEU A 191 -11.07 -3.38 3.21
N ARG A 192 -11.57 -2.95 2.05
CA ARG A 192 -11.84 -3.85 0.91
C ARG A 192 -10.56 -4.26 0.21
N MET A 193 -9.69 -3.30 -0.04
CA MET A 193 -8.43 -3.50 -0.77
C MET A 193 -7.38 -4.25 0.03
N GLY A 194 -7.40 -4.17 1.35
CA GLY A 194 -6.31 -4.69 2.19
C GLY A 194 -5.05 -3.82 2.15
N GLU A 195 -5.07 -2.72 1.41
CA GLU A 195 -4.04 -1.69 1.35
C GLU A 195 -4.69 -0.30 1.31
N ALA A 196 -3.93 0.75 1.58
CA ALA A 196 -4.45 2.11 1.43
C ALA A 196 -4.61 2.49 -0.06
N PRO A 197 -5.76 3.07 -0.46
CA PRO A 197 -6.01 3.44 -1.87
C PRO A 197 -5.09 4.56 -2.34
N ILE A 198 -4.83 4.63 -3.65
CA ILE A 198 -4.15 5.77 -4.27
C ILE A 198 -5.21 6.84 -4.56
N LEU A 199 -5.35 7.80 -3.65
CA LEU A 199 -6.30 8.89 -3.85
C LEU A 199 -5.75 9.93 -4.84
N VAL A 200 -6.56 10.21 -5.86
CA VAL A 200 -6.25 11.17 -6.93
C VAL A 200 -7.31 12.27 -6.99
N SER A 201 -6.84 13.49 -7.24
CA SER A 201 -7.68 14.70 -7.26
C SER A 201 -8.49 14.83 -8.57
N ASP A 202 -7.99 14.23 -9.66
CA ASP A 202 -8.66 14.24 -10.96
C ASP A 202 -9.37 12.90 -11.23
N ALA A 203 -10.66 12.97 -11.55
CA ALA A 203 -11.50 11.83 -11.89
C ALA A 203 -11.12 11.17 -13.23
N GLU A 204 -10.56 11.92 -14.19
CA GLU A 204 -10.21 11.39 -15.53
C GLU A 204 -9.08 10.37 -15.46
N VAL A 205 -8.20 10.51 -14.46
CA VAL A 205 -7.06 9.61 -14.23
C VAL A 205 -7.38 8.53 -13.19
N ALA A 206 -8.60 8.48 -12.68
CA ALA A 206 -9.04 7.49 -11.71
C ALA A 206 -9.49 6.20 -12.40
N GLU A 207 -9.15 5.06 -11.82
CA GLU A 207 -9.67 3.75 -12.25
C GLU A 207 -11.08 3.52 -11.69
N MET A 208 -11.41 4.20 -10.58
CA MET A 208 -12.72 4.18 -9.92
C MET A 208 -13.05 5.56 -9.35
N VAL A 209 -14.32 5.94 -9.42
CA VAL A 209 -14.82 7.19 -8.82
C VAL A 209 -15.87 6.84 -7.76
N VAL A 210 -15.72 7.44 -6.58
CA VAL A 210 -16.71 7.32 -5.50
C VAL A 210 -17.29 8.70 -5.21
N THR A 211 -18.59 8.88 -5.44
CA THR A 211 -19.26 10.18 -5.30
C THR A 211 -20.29 10.16 -4.16
N ALA A 212 -20.43 11.27 -3.43
CA ALA A 212 -21.52 11.52 -2.51
C ALA A 212 -22.55 12.43 -3.19
N HIS A 213 -23.84 12.07 -3.13
CA HIS A 213 -24.88 12.77 -3.90
C HIS A 213 -26.23 12.87 -3.17
N VAL A 214 -26.78 14.08 -3.13
CA VAL A 214 -28.07 14.40 -2.53
C VAL A 214 -29.18 14.23 -3.55
N ARG A 215 -30.00 13.19 -3.36
CA ARG A 215 -31.14 12.88 -4.25
C ARG A 215 -32.38 13.75 -3.98
N GLY A 216 -32.45 14.38 -2.81
CA GLY A 216 -33.62 15.14 -2.33
C GLY A 216 -34.77 14.29 -1.74
N ALA A 217 -34.74 12.97 -1.93
CA ALA A 217 -35.64 12.02 -1.28
C ALA A 217 -35.04 10.61 -1.24
N GLY A 218 -35.52 9.78 -0.30
CA GLY A 218 -35.15 8.37 -0.17
C GLY A 218 -34.13 8.09 0.95
N ALA A 219 -34.04 6.81 1.33
CA ALA A 219 -33.13 6.36 2.37
C ALA A 219 -31.66 6.33 1.89
N PRO A 220 -30.69 6.46 2.81
CA PRO A 220 -29.27 6.23 2.56
C PRO A 220 -29.01 4.93 1.80
N ALA A 221 -28.19 5.00 0.76
CA ALA A 221 -27.82 3.85 -0.06
C ALA A 221 -26.52 4.06 -0.83
N ILE A 222 -26.03 2.98 -1.41
CA ILE A 222 -24.89 2.91 -2.30
C ILE A 222 -25.41 2.33 -3.62
N ASP A 223 -25.15 3.02 -4.72
CA ASP A 223 -25.60 2.65 -6.05
C ASP A 223 -24.40 2.53 -7.00
N LEU A 224 -24.43 1.59 -7.93
CA LEU A 224 -23.53 1.58 -9.08
C LEU A 224 -24.19 2.41 -10.19
N THR A 225 -23.66 3.60 -10.49
CA THR A 225 -24.28 4.55 -11.44
C THR A 225 -23.61 4.61 -12.81
N GLY A 226 -22.41 4.04 -12.91
CA GLY A 226 -21.64 3.91 -14.15
C GLY A 226 -20.72 2.69 -14.08
N PRO A 227 -19.95 2.42 -15.16
CA PRO A 227 -19.07 1.25 -15.22
C PRO A 227 -18.03 1.22 -14.09
N SER A 228 -17.55 2.37 -13.62
CA SER A 228 -16.57 2.45 -12.52
C SER A 228 -16.94 3.54 -11.51
N GLU A 229 -18.23 3.88 -11.40
CA GLU A 229 -18.74 4.92 -10.51
C GLU A 229 -19.64 4.33 -9.44
N VAL A 230 -19.19 4.43 -8.18
CA VAL A 230 -19.97 4.08 -6.99
C VAL A 230 -20.51 5.36 -6.37
N ARG A 231 -21.83 5.46 -6.22
CA ARG A 231 -22.50 6.65 -5.69
C ARG A 231 -23.13 6.37 -4.34
N LEU A 232 -22.72 7.13 -3.33
CA LEU A 232 -23.33 7.17 -2.02
C LEU A 232 -24.43 8.23 -2.06
N SER A 233 -25.69 7.81 -1.88
CA SER A 233 -26.83 8.71 -2.01
C SER A 233 -27.64 8.83 -0.72
N ALA A 234 -28.18 10.01 -0.46
CA ALA A 234 -29.08 10.28 0.66
C ALA A 234 -30.07 11.41 0.33
N ALA A 235 -31.07 11.63 1.21
CA ALA A 235 -32.07 12.68 1.02
C ALA A 235 -31.55 14.11 1.25
N SER A 236 -30.50 14.28 2.06
CA SER A 236 -29.92 15.58 2.42
C SER A 236 -28.41 15.48 2.64
N PRO A 237 -27.66 16.60 2.62
CA PRO A 237 -26.22 16.62 2.88
C PRO A 237 -25.83 15.91 4.18
N ALA A 238 -26.44 16.29 5.31
CA ALA A 238 -26.18 15.69 6.62
C ALA A 238 -26.54 14.20 6.71
N ALA A 239 -27.35 13.68 5.78
CA ALA A 239 -27.69 12.25 5.75
C ALA A 239 -26.66 11.42 4.95
N LEU A 240 -25.75 12.04 4.18
CA LEU A 240 -24.71 11.34 3.41
C LEU A 240 -23.73 10.60 4.31
N ILE A 241 -23.51 11.09 5.54
CA ILE A 241 -22.70 10.38 6.54
C ILE A 241 -23.22 8.98 6.83
N ALA A 242 -24.54 8.75 6.76
CA ALA A 242 -25.12 7.42 6.95
C ALA A 242 -24.75 6.47 5.80
N SER A 243 -24.78 6.95 4.55
CA SER A 243 -24.35 6.17 3.37
C SER A 243 -22.86 5.89 3.42
N ALA A 244 -22.05 6.84 3.88
CA ALA A 244 -20.61 6.66 4.07
C ALA A 244 -20.30 5.62 5.16
N ARG A 245 -21.03 5.65 6.28
CA ARG A 245 -20.95 4.62 7.32
C ARG A 245 -21.38 3.25 6.81
N LEU A 246 -22.44 3.16 6.00
CA LEU A 246 -22.84 1.91 5.36
C LEU A 246 -21.70 1.35 4.49
N PHE A 247 -21.11 2.18 3.63
CA PHE A 247 -20.00 1.80 2.78
C PHE A 247 -18.80 1.35 3.61
N ALA A 248 -18.45 2.07 4.67
CA ALA A 248 -17.30 1.76 5.51
C ALA A 248 -17.50 0.54 6.44
N ALA A 249 -18.74 0.16 6.76
CA ALA A 249 -19.04 -0.85 7.78
C ALA A 249 -19.51 -2.19 7.23
N ARG A 250 -20.01 -2.26 5.99
CA ARG A 250 -20.69 -3.46 5.46
C ARG A 250 -20.16 -3.87 4.10
N SER A 251 -20.08 -5.18 3.89
CA SER A 251 -19.80 -5.75 2.57
C SER A 251 -21.01 -5.59 1.65
N MET A 252 -20.76 -5.23 0.40
CA MET A 252 -21.77 -5.15 -0.66
C MET A 252 -21.84 -6.42 -1.51
N GLN A 253 -21.23 -7.52 -1.03
CA GLN A 253 -21.31 -8.83 -1.69
C GLN A 253 -22.77 -9.25 -1.89
N ALA A 254 -23.04 -9.97 -2.98
CA ALA A 254 -24.39 -10.38 -3.41
C ALA A 254 -25.36 -9.26 -3.82
N HIS A 255 -24.90 -8.01 -3.97
CA HIS A 255 -25.70 -6.91 -4.50
C HIS A 255 -25.29 -6.53 -5.92
N THR A 256 -26.27 -6.23 -6.77
CA THR A 256 -26.03 -5.82 -8.16
C THR A 256 -25.98 -4.31 -8.30
N VAL A 257 -27.11 -3.62 -8.26
CA VAL A 257 -27.14 -2.17 -8.58
C VAL A 257 -27.18 -1.30 -7.33
N ARG A 258 -27.83 -1.77 -6.27
CA ARG A 258 -28.13 -0.96 -5.08
C ARG A 258 -27.95 -1.74 -3.79
N PHE A 259 -27.35 -1.08 -2.81
CA PHE A 259 -27.20 -1.52 -1.43
C PHE A 259 -27.77 -0.45 -0.49
N ASP A 260 -28.83 -0.79 0.23
CA ASP A 260 -29.52 0.15 1.12
C ASP A 260 -29.47 -0.30 2.59
N MET A 261 -30.09 0.50 3.47
CA MET A 261 -30.16 0.21 4.90
C MET A 261 -30.79 -1.16 5.21
N ALA A 262 -31.77 -1.63 4.43
CA ALA A 262 -32.44 -2.90 4.68
C ALA A 262 -31.51 -4.07 4.32
N ALA A 263 -30.80 -3.98 3.20
CA ALA A 263 -29.74 -4.91 2.83
C ALA A 263 -28.63 -4.97 3.89
N ALA A 264 -28.23 -3.81 4.41
CA ALA A 264 -27.15 -3.69 5.39
C ALA A 264 -27.39 -4.41 6.73
N LEU A 265 -28.65 -4.68 7.09
CA LEU A 265 -28.99 -5.40 8.32
C LEU A 265 -28.47 -6.84 8.31
N ASN A 266 -28.49 -7.48 7.15
CA ASN A 266 -28.07 -8.88 6.97
C ASN A 266 -26.67 -9.00 6.33
N ALA A 267 -26.11 -7.89 5.86
CA ALA A 267 -24.80 -7.88 5.22
C ALA A 267 -23.67 -8.18 6.23
N PRO A 268 -22.65 -8.97 5.85
CA PRO A 268 -21.46 -9.15 6.65
C PRO A 268 -20.81 -7.81 7.03
N ARG A 269 -20.24 -7.75 8.23
CA ARG A 269 -19.45 -6.59 8.63
C ARG A 269 -18.15 -6.56 7.83
N LEU A 270 -17.76 -5.38 7.39
CA LEU A 270 -16.46 -5.15 6.77
C LEU A 270 -15.42 -4.96 7.87
N VAL A 271 -14.77 -6.05 8.25
CA VAL A 271 -13.74 -6.08 9.29
C VAL A 271 -12.60 -6.94 8.80
N ARG A 272 -11.37 -6.50 9.03
CA ARG A 272 -10.15 -7.32 8.89
C ARG A 272 -9.64 -7.67 10.27
N THR A 273 -9.17 -8.90 10.45
CA THR A 273 -8.50 -9.30 11.68
C THR A 273 -7.07 -8.78 11.62
N PRO A 274 -6.68 -7.79 12.45
CA PRO A 274 -5.30 -7.35 12.49
C PRO A 274 -4.41 -8.49 13.01
N PRO A 275 -3.14 -8.55 12.59
CA PRO A 275 -2.19 -9.51 13.15
C PRO A 275 -2.09 -9.34 14.66
N ALA A 276 -1.88 -10.45 15.38
CA ALA A 276 -1.69 -10.41 16.83
C ALA A 276 -0.47 -9.54 17.17
N SER A 277 -0.70 -8.42 17.87
CA SER A 277 0.34 -7.48 18.28
C SER A 277 0.38 -7.39 19.81
N THR A 278 1.58 -7.44 20.38
CA THR A 278 1.84 -7.15 21.80
C THR A 278 2.38 -5.74 22.01
N GLY A 279 2.23 -4.86 21.01
CA GLY A 279 2.80 -3.52 21.01
C GLY A 279 2.21 -2.62 22.09
N ASP A 280 3.02 -1.67 22.58
CA ASP A 280 2.57 -0.62 23.50
C ASP A 280 1.56 0.30 22.77
N THR A 281 0.34 0.38 23.30
CA THR A 281 -0.74 1.23 22.76
C THR A 281 -0.45 2.72 22.88
N HIS A 282 0.55 3.11 23.68
CA HIS A 282 1.02 4.50 23.83
C HIS A 282 2.22 4.84 22.93
N ALA A 283 2.65 3.91 22.08
CA ALA A 283 3.73 4.12 21.12
C ALA A 283 3.20 4.06 19.68
N LEU A 284 3.98 4.60 18.74
CA LEU A 284 3.68 4.55 17.31
C LEU A 284 3.46 3.12 16.80
N ALA A 285 4.13 2.12 17.39
CA ALA A 285 3.94 0.72 17.04
C ALA A 285 2.50 0.23 17.35
N GLY A 286 1.89 0.71 18.43
CA GLY A 286 0.48 0.43 18.76
C GLY A 286 -0.48 1.05 17.75
N LEU A 287 -0.19 2.28 17.29
CA LEU A 287 -0.94 2.93 16.21
C LEU A 287 -0.78 2.17 14.88
N ALA A 288 0.45 1.79 14.54
CA ALA A 288 0.75 1.14 13.28
C ALA A 288 0.16 -0.27 13.15
N SER A 289 0.13 -1.02 14.26
CA SER A 289 -0.33 -2.42 14.27
C SER A 289 -1.79 -2.60 14.64
N MET A 290 -2.35 -1.72 15.48
CA MET A 290 -3.72 -1.86 16.02
C MET A 290 -4.61 -0.64 15.77
N GLY A 291 -4.07 0.43 15.15
CA GLY A 291 -4.75 1.72 15.06
C GLY A 291 -5.01 2.38 16.43
N ALA A 292 -4.41 1.88 17.51
CA ALA A 292 -4.67 2.36 18.87
C ALA A 292 -4.01 3.74 19.11
N PRO A 293 -4.62 4.59 19.95
CA PRO A 293 -5.92 4.43 20.62
C PRO A 293 -7.14 4.72 19.72
N PHE A 294 -6.92 5.31 18.54
CA PHE A 294 -7.98 5.90 17.70
C PHE A 294 -8.97 4.88 17.15
N GLY A 295 -8.53 3.65 16.88
CA GLY A 295 -9.38 2.58 16.38
C GLY A 295 -10.30 1.95 17.44
N LEU A 296 -10.09 2.25 18.73
CA LEU A 296 -10.92 1.72 19.80
C LEU A 296 -12.37 2.20 19.65
N ASP A 297 -13.32 1.32 19.96
CA ASP A 297 -14.77 1.57 19.85
C ASP A 297 -15.17 2.17 18.49
N GLN A 298 -14.49 1.78 17.40
CA GLN A 298 -14.71 2.31 16.05
C GLN A 298 -14.58 3.84 16.00
N GLY A 299 -13.56 4.39 16.64
CA GLY A 299 -13.31 5.83 16.65
C GLY A 299 -14.19 6.62 17.60
N GLY A 300 -14.92 5.98 18.53
CA GLY A 300 -15.85 6.67 19.44
C GLY A 300 -15.22 7.75 20.33
N ARG A 301 -13.89 7.81 20.41
CA ARG A 301 -13.12 8.84 21.10
C ARG A 301 -12.03 9.46 20.22
N ALA A 302 -12.06 9.30 18.90
CA ALA A 302 -11.05 9.82 18.00
C ALA A 302 -11.52 11.10 17.32
N ALA A 303 -10.70 12.15 17.36
CA ALA A 303 -10.90 13.38 16.61
C ALA A 303 -9.74 13.55 15.63
N VAL A 304 -10.05 13.61 14.34
CA VAL A 304 -9.06 13.72 13.27
C VAL A 304 -9.14 15.11 12.64
N VAL A 305 -8.00 15.80 12.61
CA VAL A 305 -7.85 17.13 12.05
C VAL A 305 -6.95 17.05 10.83
N ILE A 306 -7.46 17.45 9.66
CA ILE A 306 -6.70 17.57 8.42
C ILE A 306 -6.41 19.05 8.19
N ALA A 307 -5.19 19.48 8.51
CA ALA A 307 -4.77 20.87 8.41
C ALA A 307 -4.36 21.30 6.98
N GLY A 308 -4.29 20.37 6.03
CA GLY A 308 -3.93 20.68 4.65
C GLY A 308 -5.02 21.44 3.89
N GLU A 309 -4.65 22.55 3.25
CA GLU A 309 -5.60 23.41 2.52
C GLU A 309 -5.86 22.93 1.09
N ASP A 310 -4.87 22.29 0.45
CA ASP A 310 -5.00 21.79 -0.92
C ASP A 310 -5.54 20.34 -0.99
N GLU A 311 -6.10 19.99 -2.16
CA GLU A 311 -6.74 18.69 -2.37
C GLU A 311 -5.73 17.52 -2.34
N ASP A 312 -4.49 17.75 -2.77
CA ASP A 312 -3.45 16.72 -2.79
C ASP A 312 -2.99 16.34 -1.38
N GLN A 313 -2.84 17.32 -0.49
CA GLN A 313 -2.54 17.17 0.93
C GLN A 313 -3.73 16.51 1.65
N ARG A 314 -4.96 16.92 1.33
CA ARG A 314 -6.17 16.28 1.86
C ARG A 314 -6.23 14.80 1.46
N ASN A 315 -6.03 14.48 0.19
CA ASN A 315 -5.97 13.11 -0.32
C ASN A 315 -4.84 12.30 0.32
N ALA A 316 -3.69 12.92 0.59
CA ALA A 316 -2.61 12.26 1.30
C ALA A 316 -2.93 11.98 2.77
N ALA A 317 -3.56 12.92 3.48
CA ALA A 317 -4.02 12.72 4.84
C ALA A 317 -5.10 11.62 4.92
N LEU A 318 -6.05 11.61 3.98
CA LEU A 318 -7.05 10.55 3.84
C LEU A 318 -6.40 9.17 3.62
N SER A 319 -5.28 9.10 2.89
CA SER A 319 -4.53 7.84 2.70
C SER A 319 -3.93 7.34 4.01
N VAL A 320 -3.41 8.23 4.85
CA VAL A 320 -2.90 7.89 6.20
C VAL A 320 -4.03 7.43 7.12
N ILE A 321 -5.17 8.13 7.10
CA ILE A 321 -6.37 7.74 7.86
C ILE A 321 -6.88 6.36 7.41
N ALA A 322 -6.92 6.11 6.10
CA ALA A 322 -7.31 4.84 5.54
C ALA A 322 -6.37 3.70 5.99
N ARG A 323 -5.05 3.95 6.01
CA ARG A 323 -4.05 3.02 6.54
C ARG A 323 -4.22 2.75 8.03
N ALA A 324 -4.50 3.78 8.83
CA ALA A 324 -4.76 3.64 10.27
C ALA A 324 -6.06 2.87 10.55
N GLY A 325 -7.13 3.13 9.78
CA GLY A 325 -8.37 2.38 9.83
C GLY A 325 -8.16 0.89 9.49
N LEU A 326 -7.38 0.61 8.45
CA LEU A 326 -6.97 -0.74 8.09
C LEU A 326 -6.18 -1.43 9.22
N ALA A 327 -5.25 -0.74 9.87
CA ALA A 327 -4.50 -1.27 11.02
C ALA A 327 -5.41 -1.60 12.21
N SER A 328 -6.45 -0.81 12.45
CA SER A 328 -7.46 -1.13 13.48
C SER A 328 -8.44 -2.26 13.09
N GLY A 329 -8.39 -2.73 11.84
CA GLY A 329 -9.25 -3.78 11.33
C GLY A 329 -10.70 -3.35 11.06
N SER A 330 -11.10 -2.11 11.40
CA SER A 330 -12.44 -1.59 11.10
C SER A 330 -12.43 -0.08 10.96
N ALA A 331 -13.42 0.47 10.26
CA ALA A 331 -13.50 1.91 10.06
C ALA A 331 -13.91 2.64 11.35
N TRP A 332 -13.44 3.87 11.50
CA TRP A 332 -13.69 4.76 12.63
C TRP A 332 -15.05 5.46 12.47
N LEU A 333 -16.12 4.67 12.50
CA LEU A 333 -17.49 5.10 12.18
C LEU A 333 -18.00 6.28 13.04
N TYR A 334 -17.48 6.42 14.25
CA TYR A 334 -17.92 7.41 15.24
C TYR A 334 -16.87 8.50 15.52
N ALA A 335 -15.75 8.49 14.78
CA ALA A 335 -14.76 9.54 14.90
C ALA A 335 -15.31 10.88 14.41
N TRP A 336 -14.80 11.94 15.02
CA TRP A 336 -15.00 13.30 14.56
C TRP A 336 -13.92 13.65 13.52
N PHE A 337 -14.29 14.31 12.43
CA PHE A 337 -13.36 14.74 11.38
C PHE A 337 -13.58 16.23 11.11
N GLY A 338 -12.50 16.98 11.00
CA GLY A 338 -12.54 18.40 10.67
C GLY A 338 -11.20 18.94 10.20
N ASP A 339 -11.14 20.23 9.97
CA ASP A 339 -9.95 20.99 9.55
C ASP A 339 -9.46 21.95 10.65
N ASP A 340 -10.34 22.38 11.56
CA ASP A 340 -9.97 23.20 12.72
C ASP A 340 -9.73 22.37 13.99
N ILE A 341 -8.52 22.45 14.53
CA ILE A 341 -8.14 21.83 15.80
C ILE A 341 -8.97 22.32 17.00
N ASN A 342 -9.44 23.57 16.98
CA ASN A 342 -10.22 24.16 18.08
C ASN A 342 -11.67 23.68 18.08
N ALA A 343 -12.17 23.18 16.95
CA ALA A 343 -13.49 22.59 16.84
C ALA A 343 -13.51 21.12 17.32
N ALA A 344 -12.33 20.50 17.49
CA ALA A 344 -12.22 19.11 17.92
C ALA A 344 -12.73 18.94 19.37
N PRO A 345 -13.55 17.90 19.66
CA PRO A 345 -14.05 17.66 21.01
C PRO A 345 -12.93 17.47 22.05
N GLU A 346 -13.04 18.16 23.19
CA GLU A 346 -11.98 18.19 24.22
C GLU A 346 -11.61 16.82 24.81
N ARG A 347 -12.55 15.87 24.85
CA ARG A 347 -12.37 14.55 25.50
C ARG A 347 -11.87 13.45 24.57
N TYR A 348 -11.66 13.78 23.28
CA TYR A 348 -11.33 12.83 22.24
C TYR A 348 -9.83 12.84 22.02
N ASP A 349 -9.18 11.71 21.81
CA ASP A 349 -7.79 11.65 21.37
C ASP A 349 -7.66 12.33 20.00
N LEU A 350 -6.59 13.09 19.80
CA LEU A 350 -6.39 13.92 18.60
C LEU A 350 -5.46 13.27 17.61
N MET A 351 -5.84 13.17 16.35
CA MET A 351 -4.93 12.87 15.25
C MET A 351 -4.85 14.10 14.35
N VAL A 352 -3.67 14.69 14.20
CA VAL A 352 -3.45 15.87 13.36
C VAL A 352 -2.58 15.49 12.16
N LEU A 353 -3.04 15.80 10.95
CA LEU A 353 -2.34 15.53 9.71
C LEU A 353 -2.22 16.80 8.87
N GLY A 354 -1.02 17.09 8.38
CA GLY A 354 -0.80 18.23 7.47
C GLY A 354 0.65 18.72 7.47
N PRO A 355 1.02 19.60 6.52
CA PRO A 355 2.34 20.20 6.49
C PRO A 355 2.56 21.05 7.75
N GLN A 356 3.80 21.13 8.22
CA GLN A 356 4.13 21.80 9.48
C GLN A 356 3.71 23.27 9.51
N GLU A 357 3.80 23.97 8.37
CA GLU A 357 3.37 25.37 8.23
C GLU A 357 1.86 25.60 8.45
N ALA A 358 1.03 24.57 8.28
CA ALA A 358 -0.42 24.64 8.50
C ALA A 358 -0.86 24.21 9.90
N LEU A 359 0.06 23.67 10.71
CA LEU A 359 -0.25 23.23 12.07
C LEU A 359 -0.21 24.39 13.07
N ASP A 360 -0.99 24.32 14.16
CA ASP A 360 -0.84 25.24 15.28
C ASP A 360 0.58 25.09 15.88
N PRO A 361 1.43 26.14 15.85
CA PRO A 361 2.79 26.08 16.40
C PRO A 361 2.82 25.68 17.88
N ARG A 362 1.73 25.91 18.62
CA ARG A 362 1.60 25.53 20.04
C ARG A 362 1.61 24.01 20.22
N LEU A 363 1.13 23.25 19.23
CA LEU A 363 1.10 21.79 19.26
C LEU A 363 2.52 21.21 19.35
N LEU A 364 3.41 21.68 18.46
CA LEU A 364 4.82 21.27 18.46
C LEU A 364 5.59 21.83 19.66
N ALA A 365 5.26 23.04 20.12
CA ALA A 365 5.89 23.63 21.30
C ALA A 365 5.57 22.86 22.59
N ALA A 366 4.35 22.36 22.71
CA ALA A 366 3.89 21.55 23.84
C ALA A 366 4.36 20.08 23.77
N ALA A 367 4.87 19.64 22.62
CA ALA A 367 5.25 18.25 22.41
C ALA A 367 6.51 17.85 23.22
N PRO A 368 6.64 16.56 23.57
CA PRO A 368 7.83 16.03 24.25
C PRO A 368 9.13 16.30 23.49
N VAL A 369 10.26 16.18 24.20
CA VAL A 369 11.59 16.47 23.64
C VAL A 369 11.91 15.55 22.45
N GLU A 370 11.43 14.31 22.47
CA GLU A 370 11.60 13.33 21.40
C GLU A 370 10.91 13.78 20.10
N VAL A 371 9.67 14.28 20.22
CA VAL A 371 8.89 14.80 19.08
C VAL A 371 9.56 16.04 18.49
N ARG A 372 10.00 16.96 19.35
CA ARG A 372 10.72 18.16 18.91
C ARG A 372 12.08 17.82 18.29
N ALA A 373 12.77 16.80 18.80
CA ALA A 373 14.01 16.30 18.21
C ALA A 373 13.78 15.71 16.81
N ALA A 374 12.73 14.91 16.63
CA ALA A 374 12.35 14.37 15.33
C ALA A 374 11.99 15.48 14.33
N ALA A 375 11.18 16.47 14.75
CA ALA A 375 10.83 17.64 13.93
C ALA A 375 12.07 18.46 13.53
N ASN A 376 12.98 18.73 14.46
CA ASN A 376 14.23 19.43 14.16
C ASN A 376 15.15 18.62 13.22
N ALA A 377 15.23 17.31 13.40
CA ALA A 377 15.99 16.44 12.51
C ALA A 377 15.40 16.43 11.10
N ALA A 378 14.07 16.42 10.97
CA ALA A 378 13.36 16.54 9.70
C ALA A 378 13.64 17.88 9.00
N ALA A 379 13.54 18.99 9.74
CA ALA A 379 13.82 20.33 9.22
C ALA A 379 15.27 20.47 8.72
N ASN A 380 16.22 19.80 9.36
CA ASN A 380 17.62 19.78 8.91
C ASN A 380 17.85 18.94 7.63
N ARG A 381 16.96 17.97 7.34
CA ARG A 381 17.02 17.15 6.11
C ARG A 381 16.26 17.79 4.95
N ALA A 382 15.21 18.57 5.23
CA ALA A 382 14.43 19.23 4.21
C ALA A 382 15.31 20.15 3.34
N PRO A 383 15.16 20.14 2.01
CA PRO A 383 15.94 21.02 1.16
C PRO A 383 15.62 22.47 1.50
N GLN A 384 16.63 23.23 1.92
CA GLN A 384 16.48 24.66 2.10
C GLN A 384 16.02 25.30 0.79
N ARG A 385 14.95 26.11 0.86
CA ARG A 385 14.36 26.83 -0.27
C ARG A 385 15.40 27.75 -0.94
N ARG A 386 16.20 27.21 -1.86
CA ARG A 386 17.15 28.00 -2.66
C ARG A 386 16.34 28.80 -3.68
N ARG A 387 16.36 30.13 -3.55
CA ARG A 387 15.88 31.03 -4.60
C ARG A 387 16.83 30.90 -5.80
N TYR A 388 16.48 30.06 -6.77
CA TYR A 388 17.23 29.94 -8.01
C TYR A 388 16.92 31.13 -8.92
N TYR A 389 17.89 32.02 -9.09
CA TYR A 389 17.94 32.95 -10.22
C TYR A 389 18.76 32.28 -11.34
N GLY A 390 18.12 31.54 -12.25
CA GLY A 390 18.81 30.99 -13.43
C GLY A 390 18.18 29.75 -14.07
N SER A 391 18.46 29.56 -15.36
CA SER A 391 17.87 28.57 -16.28
C SER A 391 18.43 27.13 -16.16
N THR A 392 19.03 26.75 -15.03
CA THR A 392 19.64 25.41 -14.82
C THR A 392 18.77 24.45 -14.00
N ALA A 393 17.48 24.77 -13.82
CA ALA A 393 16.56 24.11 -12.87
C ALA A 393 16.13 22.66 -13.19
N TYR A 394 16.70 21.98 -14.19
CA TYR A 394 16.19 20.67 -14.64
C TYR A 394 17.02 19.44 -14.27
N ALA A 395 18.09 19.59 -13.50
CA ALA A 395 18.86 18.46 -12.99
C ALA A 395 18.82 18.43 -11.45
N ALA A 396 17.63 18.16 -10.87
CA ALA A 396 17.54 17.86 -9.45
C ALA A 396 18.23 16.50 -9.19
N ASP A 397 19.31 16.55 -8.40
CA ASP A 397 20.07 15.42 -7.87
C ASP A 397 19.09 14.42 -7.21
N PRO A 398 19.22 13.09 -7.41
CA PRO A 398 18.38 12.10 -6.72
C PRO A 398 18.33 12.29 -5.20
N THR A 399 19.44 12.72 -4.58
CA THR A 399 19.48 13.04 -3.14
C THR A 399 18.57 14.20 -2.74
N GLU A 400 18.39 15.19 -3.63
CA GLU A 400 17.49 16.34 -3.41
C GLU A 400 16.02 15.96 -3.61
N ARG A 401 15.73 14.96 -4.46
CA ARG A 401 14.36 14.41 -4.63
C ARG A 401 13.94 13.60 -3.42
N ASP A 402 14.85 12.81 -2.86
CA ASP A 402 14.58 11.98 -1.68
C ASP A 402 14.46 12.84 -0.41
N ALA A 403 15.26 13.90 -0.29
CA ALA A 403 15.15 14.88 0.80
C ALA A 403 13.78 15.60 0.85
N ARG A 404 13.10 15.75 -0.29
CA ARG A 404 11.73 16.32 -0.35
C ARG A 404 10.67 15.37 0.22
N ILE A 405 10.96 14.08 0.33
CA ILE A 405 10.04 13.06 0.83
C ILE A 405 10.45 12.73 2.27
N THR A 406 10.29 13.72 3.16
CA THR A 406 10.60 13.59 4.58
C THR A 406 9.35 13.91 5.38
N GLY A 407 9.07 13.12 6.43
CA GLY A 407 7.97 13.39 7.34
C GLY A 407 8.23 12.92 8.77
N VAL A 408 7.39 13.37 9.69
CA VAL A 408 7.47 13.09 11.11
C VAL A 408 6.15 12.53 11.60
N ALA A 409 6.23 11.38 12.26
CA ALA A 409 5.12 10.75 12.96
C ALA A 409 5.42 10.88 14.45
N ALA A 410 4.40 11.14 15.26
CA ALA A 410 4.53 11.11 16.71
C ALA A 410 3.26 10.63 17.37
N LEU A 411 3.40 10.00 18.52
CA LEU A 411 2.33 9.69 19.45
C LEU A 411 2.77 10.11 20.85
N PHE A 412 2.01 11.00 21.48
CA PHE A 412 2.34 11.53 22.81
C PHE A 412 1.10 11.98 23.57
N ASP A 413 1.21 12.06 24.90
CA ASP A 413 0.15 12.58 25.76
C ASP A 413 0.30 14.10 25.96
N THR A 414 -0.81 14.83 25.93
CA THR A 414 -0.85 16.21 26.42
C THR A 414 -0.85 16.25 27.96
N PRO A 415 -0.55 17.40 28.59
CA PRO A 415 -0.65 17.55 30.04
C PRO A 415 -2.05 17.22 30.61
N GLU A 416 -3.10 17.37 29.80
CA GLU A 416 -4.48 17.06 30.14
C GLU A 416 -4.82 15.55 30.02
N GLY A 417 -3.86 14.73 29.60
CA GLY A 417 -4.01 13.27 29.46
C GLY A 417 -4.68 12.82 28.16
N ARG A 418 -4.72 13.70 27.15
CA ARG A 418 -5.23 13.41 25.80
C ARG A 418 -4.11 12.82 24.95
N GLN A 419 -4.34 11.71 24.23
CA GLN A 419 -3.35 11.24 23.27
C GLN A 419 -3.40 12.04 21.99
N VAL A 420 -2.23 12.36 21.45
CA VAL A 420 -2.04 13.11 20.21
C VAL A 420 -1.17 12.30 19.28
N ALA A 421 -1.75 11.90 18.14
CA ALA A 421 -1.00 11.46 16.97
C ALA A 421 -0.75 12.64 16.06
N LEU A 422 0.47 12.79 15.59
CA LEU A 422 0.87 13.85 14.66
C LEU A 422 1.54 13.22 13.45
N PHE A 423 1.04 13.54 12.25
CA PHE A 423 1.68 13.22 10.97
C PHE A 423 1.92 14.51 10.20
N THR A 424 3.19 14.87 10.05
CA THR A 424 3.56 16.16 9.46
C THR A 424 4.79 16.06 8.56
N ALA A 425 5.05 17.11 7.80
CA ALA A 425 6.27 17.26 7.01
C ALA A 425 6.87 18.65 7.25
N PRO A 426 8.20 18.75 7.37
CA PRO A 426 8.88 20.03 7.62
C PRO A 426 8.70 21.00 6.44
N ASP A 427 8.85 22.29 6.70
CA ASP A 427 8.74 23.33 5.68
C ASP A 427 9.69 23.07 4.50
N GLY A 428 9.16 23.09 3.28
CA GLY A 428 9.90 22.80 2.06
C GLY A 428 9.95 21.32 1.66
N ALA A 429 9.49 20.41 2.51
CA ALA A 429 9.18 19.03 2.11
C ALA A 429 7.78 18.92 1.49
N ASP A 430 7.56 17.87 0.71
CA ASP A 430 6.28 17.57 0.06
C ASP A 430 5.47 16.62 0.98
N PHE A 431 4.59 17.20 1.81
CA PHE A 431 3.73 16.45 2.71
C PHE A 431 2.89 15.41 1.95
N ALA A 432 2.30 15.80 0.82
CA ALA A 432 1.41 14.92 0.07
C ALA A 432 2.14 13.66 -0.39
N ARG A 433 3.37 13.81 -0.89
CA ARG A 433 4.20 12.68 -1.31
C ARG A 433 4.72 11.85 -0.14
N ALA A 434 5.15 12.50 0.94
CA ALA A 434 5.64 11.81 2.14
C ALA A 434 4.55 10.97 2.81
N ALA A 435 3.35 11.51 2.97
CA ALA A 435 2.21 10.84 3.59
C ALA A 435 1.65 9.71 2.71
N LYS A 436 1.49 9.92 1.38
CA LYS A 436 1.09 8.86 0.44
C LYS A 436 2.08 7.69 0.44
N ARG A 437 3.38 7.99 0.54
CA ARG A 437 4.43 6.96 0.61
C ARG A 437 4.33 6.17 1.91
N LEU A 438 4.25 6.85 3.05
CA LEU A 438 4.12 6.22 4.36
C LEU A 438 2.90 5.28 4.41
N ALA A 439 1.74 5.75 3.92
CA ALA A 439 0.49 4.98 3.99
C ALA A 439 0.50 3.67 3.16
N ARG A 440 1.39 3.55 2.17
CA ARG A 440 1.40 2.45 1.18
C ARG A 440 2.68 1.62 1.18
N SER A 441 3.59 1.84 2.12
CA SER A 441 4.84 1.09 2.21
C SER A 441 5.01 0.41 3.56
N GLU A 442 6.03 -0.45 3.63
CA GLU A 442 6.47 -1.08 4.88
C GLU A 442 7.02 -0.06 5.90
N LEU A 443 7.22 1.20 5.52
CA LEU A 443 7.57 2.26 6.48
C LEU A 443 6.50 2.42 7.56
N TRP A 444 5.24 2.08 7.25
CA TRP A 444 4.16 2.10 8.24
C TRP A 444 4.39 1.09 9.36
N SER A 445 4.74 -0.16 9.03
CA SER A 445 4.97 -1.23 10.00
C SER A 445 6.25 -1.01 10.81
N GLU A 446 7.19 -0.21 10.29
CA GLU A 446 8.39 0.21 11.00
C GLU A 446 8.14 1.31 12.05
N LEU A 447 6.99 1.99 12.07
CA LEU A 447 6.75 3.10 13.02
C LEU A 447 6.78 2.60 14.47
N ASP A 448 7.76 3.08 15.25
CA ASP A 448 7.96 2.74 16.65
C ASP A 448 8.45 3.95 17.46
N GLY A 449 8.35 3.84 18.78
CA GLY A 449 8.70 4.87 19.74
C GLY A 449 7.63 5.96 19.89
N ARG A 450 8.03 7.10 20.49
CA ARG A 450 7.15 8.26 20.67
C ARG A 450 7.14 9.19 19.46
N ALA A 451 8.24 9.20 18.71
CA ALA A 451 8.33 9.90 17.45
C ALA A 451 9.19 9.11 16.47
N ALA A 452 8.90 9.26 15.19
CA ALA A 452 9.64 8.65 14.10
C ALA A 452 9.79 9.67 12.97
N LEU A 453 11.00 9.77 12.44
CA LEU A 453 11.32 10.49 11.22
C LEU A 453 11.39 9.47 10.10
N TRP A 454 10.58 9.61 9.06
CA TRP A 454 10.72 8.77 7.86
C TRP A 454 11.20 9.61 6.68
N ASP A 455 11.96 8.97 5.81
CA ASP A 455 12.34 9.51 4.51
C ASP A 455 11.84 8.59 3.38
N ALA A 456 12.45 8.69 2.19
CA ALA A 456 12.09 7.82 1.09
C ALA A 456 12.31 6.32 1.41
N ALA A 457 13.30 5.94 2.21
CA ALA A 457 13.68 4.54 2.35
C ALA A 457 13.65 4.01 3.78
N ASN A 458 13.79 4.87 4.79
CA ASN A 458 14.05 4.44 6.15
C ASN A 458 13.18 5.18 7.16
N VAL A 459 12.95 4.52 8.31
CA VAL A 459 12.39 5.11 9.51
C VAL A 459 13.48 5.24 10.59
N THR A 460 13.54 6.39 11.25
CA THR A 460 14.43 6.69 12.38
C THR A 460 13.59 6.98 13.63
N HIS A 461 13.72 6.16 14.67
CA HIS A 461 12.92 6.29 15.91
C HIS A 461 13.53 7.23 16.93
N PHE A 462 12.67 7.86 17.72
CA PHE A 462 13.00 8.75 18.83
C PHE A 462 12.17 8.34 20.07
N GLY A 463 12.86 8.13 21.19
CA GLY A 463 12.27 7.70 22.46
C GLY A 463 12.44 6.20 22.74
N PRO A 464 11.75 5.65 23.76
CA PRO A 464 11.77 4.23 24.07
C PRO A 464 11.16 3.45 22.90
N SER A 465 11.95 2.59 22.24
CA SER A 465 11.49 1.71 21.16
C SER A 465 11.45 0.26 21.64
N SER A 466 10.50 -0.49 21.11
CA SER A 466 10.42 -1.95 21.26
C SER A 466 11.33 -2.68 20.27
N ALA A 467 11.71 -2.02 19.16
CA ALA A 467 12.62 -2.54 18.17
C ALA A 467 14.01 -2.83 18.78
N PRO A 468 14.58 -4.04 18.56
CA PRO A 468 15.95 -4.35 18.97
C PRO A 468 16.90 -3.40 18.23
N ARG A 469 17.75 -2.68 18.98
CA ARG A 469 18.69 -1.67 18.43
C ARG A 469 19.65 -2.22 17.37
N PHE A 470 19.73 -3.54 17.21
CA PHE A 470 20.48 -4.25 16.19
C PHE A 470 19.77 -5.58 15.83
N SER A 471 19.03 -5.62 14.71
CA SER A 471 18.54 -6.88 14.11
C SER A 471 19.35 -7.22 12.84
N ALA A 472 19.40 -8.50 12.47
CA ALA A 472 20.06 -8.94 11.24
C ALA A 472 19.38 -8.34 9.98
N GLU A 473 18.07 -8.08 10.05
CA GLU A 473 17.30 -7.41 9.01
C GLU A 473 17.67 -5.93 8.88
N TRP A 474 17.84 -5.19 9.99
CA TRP A 474 18.38 -3.83 9.97
C TRP A 474 19.78 -3.79 9.36
N ILE A 475 20.65 -4.73 9.74
CA ILE A 475 21.99 -4.86 9.15
C ILE A 475 21.88 -5.15 7.64
N SER A 476 20.96 -6.01 7.21
CA SER A 476 20.77 -6.33 5.79
C SER A 476 20.18 -5.16 4.98
N GLY A 477 19.25 -4.39 5.56
CA GLY A 477 18.68 -3.18 4.96
C GLY A 477 19.72 -2.08 4.84
N GLN A 478 20.53 -1.88 5.88
CA GLN A 478 21.64 -0.92 5.87
C GLN A 478 22.79 -1.35 4.95
N LEU A 479 23.04 -2.66 4.80
CA LEU A 479 23.98 -3.20 3.81
C LEU A 479 23.50 -2.93 2.38
N ARG A 480 22.20 -3.11 2.10
CA ARG A 480 21.62 -2.81 0.78
C ARG A 480 21.58 -1.31 0.47
N ALA A 481 21.30 -0.47 1.46
CA ALA A 481 21.28 0.98 1.29
C ALA A 481 22.68 1.59 1.07
N HIS A 482 23.74 0.90 1.48
CA HIS A 482 25.13 1.36 1.36
C HIS A 482 26.00 0.46 0.47
N ASP A 483 25.39 -0.28 -0.46
CA ASP A 483 26.09 -1.25 -1.33
C ASP A 483 27.22 -0.58 -2.14
N GLU A 484 27.03 0.67 -2.59
CA GLU A 484 28.09 1.47 -3.25
C GLU A 484 29.30 1.77 -2.34
N TRP A 485 29.07 2.03 -1.05
CA TRP A 485 30.15 2.32 -0.10
C TRP A 485 30.91 1.06 0.31
N PHE A 486 30.21 -0.07 0.41
CA PHE A 486 30.85 -1.37 0.61
C PHE A 486 31.63 -1.81 -0.63
N ALA A 487 31.09 -1.59 -1.83
CA ALA A 487 31.81 -1.83 -3.09
C ALA A 487 33.06 -0.94 -3.18
N LEU A 488 32.97 0.34 -2.80
CA LEU A 488 34.11 1.27 -2.75
C LEU A 488 35.15 0.86 -1.69
N GLY A 489 34.69 0.40 -0.52
CA GLY A 489 35.55 -0.12 0.55
C GLY A 489 36.26 -1.41 0.14
N ALA A 490 35.55 -2.36 -0.47
CA ALA A 490 36.11 -3.59 -1.01
C ALA A 490 37.07 -3.32 -2.18
N PHE A 491 36.74 -2.38 -3.06
CA PHE A 491 37.62 -1.93 -4.14
C PHE A 491 38.89 -1.27 -3.59
N SER A 492 38.77 -0.39 -2.59
CA SER A 492 39.91 0.26 -1.94
C SER A 492 40.81 -0.75 -1.23
N LEU A 493 40.23 -1.75 -0.57
CA LEU A 493 40.95 -2.87 0.05
C LEU A 493 41.67 -3.72 -1.01
N ALA A 494 40.99 -4.04 -2.12
CA ALA A 494 41.57 -4.78 -3.24
C ALA A 494 42.75 -4.01 -3.87
N VAL A 495 42.62 -2.70 -4.06
CA VAL A 495 43.70 -1.82 -4.56
C VAL A 495 44.87 -1.77 -3.57
N LEU A 496 44.60 -1.68 -2.27
CA LEU A 496 45.63 -1.72 -1.22
C LEU A 496 46.39 -3.05 -1.20
N LEU A 497 45.69 -4.18 -1.35
CA LEU A 497 46.29 -5.50 -1.43
C LEU A 497 47.12 -5.66 -2.71
N LEU A 498 46.66 -5.09 -3.83
CA LEU A 498 47.38 -5.12 -5.10
C LEU A 498 48.66 -4.28 -5.04
N LEU A 499 48.60 -3.07 -4.44
CA LEU A 499 49.76 -2.22 -4.18
C LEU A 499 50.73 -2.83 -3.16
N GLY A 500 50.22 -3.53 -2.14
CA GLY A 500 51.02 -4.33 -1.21
C GLY A 500 51.78 -5.46 -1.90
N SER A 501 51.14 -6.16 -2.84
CA SER A 501 51.77 -7.24 -3.60
C SER A 501 52.92 -6.76 -4.51
N ILE A 502 52.85 -5.52 -5.01
CA ILE A 502 53.91 -4.91 -5.83
C ILE A 502 55.18 -4.62 -4.98
N ASN A 503 55.01 -4.32 -3.69
CA ASN A 503 56.14 -4.13 -2.77
C ASN A 503 56.78 -5.45 -2.32
N VAL A 504 56.02 -6.54 -2.23
CA VAL A 504 56.56 -7.88 -1.91
C VAL A 504 57.40 -8.45 -3.07
N ASN A 505 57.12 -8.04 -4.32
CA ASN A 505 57.91 -8.48 -5.48
C ASN A 505 59.22 -7.70 -5.71
N ARG A 506 59.49 -6.62 -4.96
CA ARG A 506 60.78 -5.89 -5.03
C ARG A 506 61.83 -6.41 -4.04
N THR A 507 61.43 -7.07 -2.96
CA THR A 507 62.35 -7.64 -1.97
C THR A 507 62.88 -9.03 -2.36
N SER A 508 62.21 -9.75 -3.25
CA SER A 508 62.67 -11.06 -3.76
C SER A 508 63.74 -10.98 -4.86
N ARG A 509 63.99 -9.80 -5.47
CA ARG A 509 65.03 -9.60 -6.51
C ARG A 509 66.39 -9.10 -6.01
N ARG A 510 66.59 -8.95 -4.70
CA ARG A 510 67.89 -8.55 -4.09
C ARG A 510 68.66 -9.69 -3.42
N ARG A 511 68.21 -10.94 -3.59
CA ARG A 511 68.99 -12.15 -3.30
C ARG A 511 68.93 -13.09 -4.51
N ALA A 512 69.70 -12.75 -5.53
CA ALA A 512 70.23 -13.68 -6.51
C ALA A 512 71.72 -13.36 -6.65
#